data_AF-A0A2N5XFK6-F1
#
_entry.id   AF-A0A2N5XFK6-F1
#
_cell.length_a   1.000
_cell.length_b   1.000
_cell.length_c   1.000
_cell.angle_alpha   90.00
_cell.angle_beta   90.00
_cell.angle_gamma   90.00
#
_symmetry.space_group_name_H-M   'P 1'
#
loop_
_entity.id
_entity.type
_entity.pdbx_description
1 polymer ?
#
loop_
_entity_poly.entity_id
_entity_poly.type
_entity_poly.pdbx_seq_one_letter_code
_entity_poly.pdbx_strand_id
1 'polypeptide(L)'
;LAETGCWLIVTADAGAVPAGARPVFWQPPEPADVLAGHLRRALGREADDRTVRSLAGLEQTAEFIAGRPSMEQIGEFAGILAAHHRGLVTAGELAGHNHAVVAARAAEALADPARGLRDKAFLVSLAVFDRTPYPQVHAHGDELCRLLTASESPEGGAGLPVFGRSKPDLLAWARAVEENGLEETEFGLLPGTSVRFESVLMADSVLTGLWLEHPAARPALLEWLNGLSRADSVLPRVRAAIATGVLAAVDFPGVVGELVRPWSGGRSLRLRQSAAWALHVAAQEGRQRVVLELLRRWSDPAAEGSVARRWTAARAWATL
;
A
#
# COMPACT_ATOMS: atom_id res chain seq x y z
N LEU A 1 -35.66 16.57 -23.80
CA LEU A 1 -34.96 15.26 -23.91
C LEU A 1 -35.54 14.39 -25.01
N ALA A 2 -36.86 14.19 -25.09
CA ALA A 2 -37.47 13.40 -26.17
C ALA A 2 -37.29 14.02 -27.58
N GLU A 3 -37.20 15.35 -27.69
CA GLU A 3 -37.03 16.06 -28.96
C GLU A 3 -35.58 16.12 -29.48
N THR A 4 -34.59 15.66 -28.70
CA THR A 4 -33.16 15.77 -29.06
C THR A 4 -32.45 14.42 -29.24
N GLY A 5 -33.16 13.29 -29.14
CA GLY A 5 -32.54 11.96 -29.20
C GLY A 5 -31.52 11.69 -28.08
N CYS A 6 -31.60 12.45 -26.98
CA CYS A 6 -30.69 12.32 -25.85
C CYS A 6 -31.23 11.32 -24.83
N TRP A 7 -30.37 10.40 -24.41
CA TRP A 7 -30.66 9.44 -23.34
C TRP A 7 -30.14 9.97 -22.01
N LEU A 8 -30.98 9.94 -20.97
CA LEU A 8 -30.57 10.18 -19.59
C LEU A 8 -30.27 8.82 -18.96
N ILE A 9 -29.03 8.60 -18.55
CA ILE A 9 -28.64 7.40 -17.80
C ILE A 9 -28.73 7.72 -16.31
N VAL A 10 -29.54 6.95 -15.59
CA VAL A 10 -29.66 7.05 -14.12
C VAL A 10 -29.16 5.74 -13.54
N THR A 11 -28.10 5.80 -12.72
CA THR A 11 -27.61 4.67 -11.94
C THR A 11 -28.33 4.64 -10.61
N ALA A 12 -28.93 3.49 -10.26
CA ALA A 12 -29.66 3.30 -9.01
C ALA A 12 -29.36 1.91 -8.43
N ASP A 13 -29.37 1.80 -7.10
CA ASP A 13 -29.22 0.50 -6.42
C ASP A 13 -30.38 -0.44 -6.78
N ALA A 14 -30.13 -1.75 -6.66
CA ALA A 14 -31.10 -2.79 -6.96
C ALA A 14 -32.42 -2.54 -6.19
N GLY A 15 -33.49 -2.25 -6.92
CA GLY A 15 -34.83 -2.00 -6.36
C GLY A 15 -35.29 -0.54 -6.39
N ALA A 16 -34.40 0.42 -6.66
CA ALA A 16 -34.74 1.84 -6.78
C ALA A 16 -35.03 2.26 -8.24
N VAL A 17 -35.86 1.48 -8.95
CA VAL A 17 -36.21 1.75 -10.35
C VAL A 17 -37.44 2.67 -10.41
N PRO A 18 -37.36 3.86 -11.05
CA PRO A 18 -38.51 4.74 -11.23
C PRO A 18 -39.66 4.04 -11.98
N ALA A 19 -40.91 4.31 -11.59
CA ALA A 19 -42.08 3.74 -12.26
C ALA A 19 -42.07 4.06 -13.75
N GLY A 20 -42.16 3.03 -14.59
CA GLY A 20 -42.14 3.15 -16.06
C GLY A 20 -40.75 3.08 -16.71
N ALA A 21 -39.66 3.07 -15.94
CA ALA A 21 -38.32 2.82 -16.46
C ALA A 21 -38.09 1.32 -16.67
N ARG A 22 -37.50 0.93 -17.81
CA ARG A 22 -37.02 -0.44 -18.03
C ARG A 22 -35.60 -0.55 -17.51
N PRO A 23 -35.34 -1.33 -16.46
CA PRO A 23 -33.97 -1.54 -15.99
C PRO A 23 -33.20 -2.31 -17.05
N VAL A 24 -32.00 -1.84 -17.35
CA VAL A 24 -31.02 -2.59 -18.13
C VAL A 24 -29.95 -3.04 -17.17
N PHE A 25 -29.71 -4.34 -17.09
CA PHE A 25 -28.56 -4.85 -16.37
C PHE A 25 -27.30 -4.35 -17.06
N TRP A 26 -26.59 -3.47 -16.38
CA TRP A 26 -25.33 -2.92 -16.87
C TRP A 26 -24.18 -3.64 -16.19
N GLN A 27 -23.31 -4.21 -17.00
CA GLN A 27 -22.00 -4.68 -16.55
C GLN A 27 -20.98 -3.63 -16.93
N PRO A 28 -20.14 -3.15 -15.99
CA PRO A 28 -19.06 -2.25 -16.32
C PRO A 28 -18.12 -2.92 -17.35
N PRO A 29 -17.65 -2.19 -18.36
CA PRO A 29 -16.67 -2.72 -19.31
C PRO A 29 -15.36 -3.05 -18.59
N GLU A 30 -14.65 -4.04 -19.10
CA GLU A 30 -13.32 -4.37 -18.60
C GLU A 30 -12.38 -3.17 -18.74
N PRO A 31 -11.60 -2.80 -17.71
CA PRO A 31 -10.71 -1.64 -17.76
C PRO A 31 -9.76 -1.63 -18.97
N ALA A 32 -9.33 -2.82 -19.40
CA ALA A 32 -8.48 -2.97 -20.59
C ALA A 32 -9.19 -2.56 -21.90
N ASP A 33 -10.49 -2.84 -22.01
CA ASP A 33 -11.28 -2.45 -23.18
C ASP A 33 -11.52 -0.94 -23.22
N VAL A 34 -11.78 -0.35 -22.05
CA VAL A 34 -11.90 1.10 -21.89
C VAL A 34 -10.59 1.78 -22.27
N LEU A 35 -9.46 1.26 -21.78
CA LEU A 35 -8.13 1.76 -22.13
C LEU A 35 -7.90 1.68 -23.64
N ALA A 36 -8.19 0.55 -24.27
CA ALA A 36 -8.03 0.38 -25.71
C ALA A 36 -8.91 1.37 -26.51
N GLY A 37 -10.13 1.67 -26.04
CA GLY A 37 -11.01 2.67 -26.62
C GLY A 37 -10.43 4.09 -26.54
N HIS A 38 -9.99 4.50 -25.35
CA HIS A 38 -9.35 5.80 -25.14
C HIS A 38 -8.02 5.93 -25.89
N LEU A 39 -7.23 4.86 -25.95
CA LEU A 39 -5.95 4.83 -26.65
C LEU A 39 -6.14 4.97 -28.16
N ARG A 40 -7.11 4.28 -28.76
CA ARG A 40 -7.47 4.48 -30.17
C ARG A 40 -7.85 5.93 -30.45
N ARG A 41 -8.63 6.55 -29.55
CA ARG A 41 -9.00 7.96 -29.66
C ARG A 41 -7.77 8.89 -29.56
N ALA A 42 -6.85 8.61 -28.64
CA ALA A 42 -5.66 9.43 -28.41
C ALA A 42 -4.61 9.30 -29.53
N LEU A 43 -4.50 8.13 -30.15
CA LEU A 43 -3.62 7.86 -31.30
C LEU A 43 -4.21 8.40 -32.62
N GLY A 44 -5.54 8.48 -32.74
CA GLY A 44 -6.20 9.02 -33.93
C GLY A 44 -5.87 8.22 -35.18
N ARG A 45 -5.20 8.83 -36.17
CA ARG A 45 -4.81 8.15 -37.42
C ARG A 45 -3.69 7.12 -37.24
N GLU A 46 -2.94 7.20 -36.14
CA GLU A 46 -1.88 6.26 -35.78
C GLU A 46 -2.44 4.99 -35.11
N ALA A 47 -3.76 4.95 -34.86
CA ALA A 47 -4.42 3.85 -34.17
C ALA A 47 -4.61 2.63 -35.09
N ASP A 48 -3.55 1.85 -35.28
CA ASP A 48 -3.68 0.48 -35.79
C ASP A 48 -3.79 -0.53 -34.64
N ASP A 49 -4.40 -1.68 -34.91
CA ASP A 49 -4.65 -2.72 -33.90
C ASP A 49 -3.36 -3.33 -33.32
N ARG A 50 -2.25 -3.32 -34.07
CA ARG A 50 -0.96 -3.84 -33.59
C ARG A 50 -0.36 -2.88 -32.57
N THR A 51 -0.40 -1.59 -32.83
CA THR A 51 0.10 -0.52 -31.96
C THR A 51 -0.69 -0.48 -30.66
N VAL A 52 -2.02 -0.52 -30.74
CA VAL A 52 -2.89 -0.56 -29.54
C VAL A 52 -2.59 -1.80 -28.69
N ARG A 53 -2.47 -3.00 -29.31
CA ARG A 53 -2.11 -4.22 -28.58
C ARG A 53 -0.72 -4.15 -27.97
N SER A 54 0.25 -3.56 -28.66
CA SER A 54 1.62 -3.41 -28.17
C SER A 54 1.69 -2.53 -26.92
N LEU A 55 0.98 -1.39 -26.92
CA LEU A 55 0.96 -0.46 -25.79
C LEU A 55 0.13 -1.02 -24.62
N ALA A 56 -0.97 -1.71 -24.92
CA ALA A 56 -1.77 -2.41 -23.92
C ALA A 56 -1.01 -3.56 -23.24
N GLY A 57 -0.06 -4.17 -23.96
CA GLY A 57 0.76 -5.28 -23.47
C GLY A 57 2.04 -4.87 -22.73
N LEU A 58 2.28 -3.57 -22.51
CA LEU A 58 3.40 -3.12 -21.69
C LEU A 58 3.21 -3.55 -20.24
N GLU A 59 4.31 -3.88 -19.56
CA GLU A 59 4.31 -4.22 -18.13
C GLU A 59 3.69 -3.09 -17.29
N GLN A 60 4.05 -1.84 -17.58
CA GLN A 60 3.52 -0.65 -16.89
C GLN A 60 2.01 -0.50 -17.10
N THR A 61 1.49 -0.91 -18.26
CA THR A 61 0.05 -0.92 -18.53
C THR A 61 -0.65 -2.02 -17.75
N ALA A 62 -0.06 -3.21 -17.70
CA ALA A 62 -0.59 -4.32 -16.90
C ALA A 62 -0.64 -3.97 -15.41
N GLU A 63 0.42 -3.36 -14.87
CA GLU A 63 0.49 -2.84 -13.50
C GLU A 63 -0.58 -1.76 -13.24
N PHE A 64 -0.70 -0.80 -14.15
CA PHE A 64 -1.71 0.26 -14.04
C PHE A 64 -3.13 -0.31 -13.99
N ILE A 65 -3.46 -1.25 -14.89
CA ILE A 65 -4.79 -1.90 -14.93
C ILE A 65 -5.02 -2.79 -13.70
N ALA A 66 -4.00 -3.54 -13.27
CA ALA A 66 -4.07 -4.37 -12.06
C ALA A 66 -4.37 -3.52 -10.81
N GLY A 67 -3.94 -2.25 -10.80
CA GLY A 67 -4.25 -1.26 -9.77
C GLY A 67 -5.70 -0.75 -9.74
N ARG A 68 -6.59 -1.26 -10.60
CA ARG A 68 -8.03 -0.91 -10.69
C ARG A 68 -8.28 0.62 -10.75
N PRO A 69 -7.76 1.29 -11.78
CA PRO A 69 -7.87 2.73 -11.92
C PRO A 69 -9.32 3.17 -12.17
N SER A 70 -9.63 4.43 -11.88
CA SER A 70 -10.94 5.01 -12.26
C SER A 70 -11.02 5.19 -13.78
N MET A 71 -12.24 5.32 -14.32
CA MET A 71 -12.43 5.54 -15.76
C MET A 71 -11.76 6.82 -16.26
N GLU A 72 -11.76 7.87 -15.43
CA GLU A 72 -11.06 9.12 -15.70
C GLU A 72 -9.56 8.88 -15.91
N GLN A 73 -8.94 8.13 -15.00
CA GLN A 73 -7.52 7.82 -15.06
C GLN A 73 -7.16 6.90 -16.21
N ILE A 74 -8.05 5.98 -16.58
CA ILE A 74 -7.85 5.18 -17.79
C ILE A 74 -7.77 6.10 -19.01
N GLY A 75 -8.60 7.15 -19.05
CA GLY A 75 -8.55 8.18 -20.09
C GLY A 75 -7.25 8.99 -20.07
N GLU A 76 -6.79 9.42 -18.91
CA GLU A 76 -5.53 10.16 -18.75
C GLU A 76 -4.32 9.29 -19.14
N PHE A 77 -4.26 8.06 -18.63
CA PHE A 77 -3.19 7.10 -18.91
C PHE A 77 -3.12 6.73 -20.39
N ALA A 78 -4.27 6.62 -21.08
CA ALA A 78 -4.30 6.43 -22.53
C ALA A 78 -3.61 7.58 -23.29
N GLY A 79 -3.76 8.82 -22.81
CA GLY A 79 -3.05 9.98 -23.35
C GLY A 79 -1.54 9.89 -23.16
N ILE A 80 -1.09 9.41 -22.00
CA ILE A 80 0.33 9.20 -21.67
C ILE A 80 0.92 8.07 -22.51
N LEU A 81 0.19 6.96 -22.70
CA LEU A 81 0.61 5.88 -23.60
C LEU A 81 0.76 6.36 -25.05
N ALA A 82 -0.16 7.21 -25.53
CA ALA A 82 -0.03 7.82 -26.85
C ALA A 82 1.18 8.76 -26.94
N ALA A 83 1.50 9.51 -25.87
CA ALA A 83 2.70 10.34 -25.80
C ALA A 83 3.99 9.48 -25.77
N HIS A 84 3.96 8.36 -25.05
CA HIS A 84 5.05 7.38 -25.03
C HIS A 84 5.31 6.78 -26.41
N HIS A 85 4.25 6.39 -27.13
CA HIS A 85 4.34 5.91 -28.51
C HIS A 85 5.03 6.92 -29.44
N ARG A 86 4.79 8.22 -29.21
CA ARG A 86 5.40 9.32 -29.97
C ARG A 86 6.81 9.70 -29.47
N GLY A 87 7.37 8.97 -28.51
CA GLY A 87 8.69 9.22 -27.94
C GLY A 87 8.77 10.46 -27.04
N LEU A 88 7.63 11.00 -26.61
CA LEU A 88 7.57 12.18 -25.73
C LEU A 88 7.64 11.81 -24.24
N VAL A 89 7.40 10.55 -23.92
CA VAL A 89 7.43 9.98 -22.56
C VAL A 89 8.24 8.70 -22.62
N THR A 90 9.15 8.50 -21.68
CA THR A 90 9.95 7.28 -21.51
C THR A 90 9.20 6.21 -20.72
N ALA A 91 9.68 4.96 -20.76
CA ALA A 91 9.11 3.90 -19.94
C ALA A 91 9.23 4.18 -18.43
N GLY A 92 10.30 4.87 -18.00
CA GLY A 92 10.48 5.29 -16.61
C GLY A 92 9.46 6.36 -16.18
N GLU A 93 9.12 7.29 -17.06
CA GLU A 93 8.09 8.31 -16.79
C GLU A 93 6.68 7.71 -16.76
N LEU A 94 6.39 6.68 -17.57
CA LEU A 94 5.15 5.90 -17.48
C LEU A 94 4.98 5.22 -16.12
N ALA A 95 6.01 4.51 -15.66
CA ALA A 95 6.01 3.87 -14.34
C ALA A 95 5.87 4.94 -13.24
N GLY A 96 6.65 6.01 -13.32
CA GLY A 96 6.61 7.14 -12.39
C GLY A 96 5.23 7.79 -12.28
N HIS A 97 4.47 7.86 -13.39
CA HIS A 97 3.10 8.37 -13.36
C HIS A 97 2.16 7.47 -12.54
N ASN A 98 2.22 6.15 -12.72
CA ASN A 98 1.40 5.22 -11.93
C ASN A 98 1.71 5.35 -10.42
N HIS A 99 2.99 5.40 -10.07
CA HIS A 99 3.42 5.65 -8.68
C HIS A 99 2.90 6.99 -8.16
N ALA A 100 3.00 8.08 -8.94
CA ALA A 100 2.52 9.40 -8.54
C ALA A 100 1.00 9.43 -8.29
N VAL A 101 0.22 8.76 -9.14
CA VAL A 101 -1.24 8.66 -9.00
C VAL A 101 -1.62 7.91 -7.72
N VAL A 102 -0.95 6.80 -7.41
CA VAL A 102 -1.23 6.05 -6.18
C VAL A 102 -0.74 6.81 -4.94
N ALA A 103 0.41 7.48 -5.02
CA ALA A 103 0.92 8.32 -3.95
C ALA A 103 -0.04 9.47 -3.61
N ALA A 104 -0.56 10.17 -4.62
CA ALA A 104 -1.54 11.24 -4.44
C ALA A 104 -2.80 10.74 -3.71
N ARG A 105 -3.29 9.55 -4.05
CA ARG A 105 -4.43 8.94 -3.36
C ARG A 105 -4.15 8.58 -1.92
N ALA A 106 -2.96 8.03 -1.64
CA ALA A 106 -2.57 7.72 -0.27
C ALA A 106 -2.51 9.01 0.56
N ALA A 107 -1.94 10.08 0.02
CA ALA A 107 -1.92 11.41 0.64
C ALA A 107 -3.34 11.94 0.87
N GLU A 108 -4.22 11.88 -0.14
CA GLU A 108 -5.63 12.28 -0.02
C GLU A 108 -6.37 11.50 1.08
N ALA A 109 -6.20 10.17 1.13
CA ALA A 109 -6.83 9.33 2.14
C ALA A 109 -6.32 9.63 3.56
N LEU A 110 -5.03 9.90 3.73
CA LEU A 110 -4.43 10.30 5.01
C LEU A 110 -4.87 11.71 5.43
N ALA A 111 -5.05 12.62 4.46
CA ALA A 111 -5.47 14.00 4.70
C ALA A 111 -7.00 14.16 4.84
N ASP A 112 -7.81 13.16 4.47
CA ASP A 112 -9.28 13.23 4.46
C ASP A 112 -9.82 13.67 5.84
N PRO A 113 -10.45 14.86 5.95
CA PRO A 113 -10.99 15.36 7.21
C PRO A 113 -12.31 14.69 7.61
N ALA A 114 -13.01 14.03 6.69
CA ALA A 114 -14.24 13.30 6.97
C ALA A 114 -13.97 11.96 7.69
N ARG A 115 -12.71 11.54 7.75
CA ARG A 115 -12.26 10.27 8.33
C ARG A 115 -11.51 10.52 9.63
N GLY A 116 -11.95 9.83 10.68
CA GLY A 116 -11.34 9.93 12.01
C GLY A 116 -10.04 9.14 12.11
N LEU A 117 -9.31 9.33 13.21
CA LEU A 117 -8.05 8.63 13.47
C LEU A 117 -8.15 7.12 13.37
N ARG A 118 -9.27 6.52 13.79
CA ARG A 118 -9.46 5.06 13.72
C ARG A 118 -9.45 4.55 12.28
N ASP A 119 -10.12 5.25 11.36
CA ASP A 119 -10.16 4.87 9.95
C ASP A 119 -8.76 5.01 9.32
N LYS A 120 -8.03 6.08 9.68
CA LYS A 120 -6.65 6.30 9.23
C LYS A 120 -5.68 5.26 9.80
N ALA A 121 -5.84 4.90 11.07
CA ALA A 121 -5.05 3.84 11.70
C ALA A 121 -5.35 2.46 11.07
N PHE A 122 -6.60 2.20 10.67
CA PHE A 122 -6.95 1.03 9.86
C PHE A 122 -6.24 1.05 8.50
N LEU A 123 -6.23 2.17 7.79
CA LEU A 123 -5.55 2.31 6.49
C LEU A 123 -4.05 1.98 6.62
N VAL A 124 -3.39 2.51 7.66
CA VAL A 124 -1.97 2.25 7.93
C VAL A 124 -1.74 0.79 8.35
N SER A 125 -2.64 0.23 9.16
CA SER A 125 -2.60 -1.18 9.53
C SER A 125 -2.75 -2.08 8.32
N LEU A 126 -3.66 -1.77 7.39
CA LEU A 126 -3.82 -2.50 6.15
C LEU A 126 -2.56 -2.43 5.28
N ALA A 127 -1.85 -1.30 5.26
CA ALA A 127 -0.56 -1.18 4.59
C ALA A 127 0.53 -2.09 5.18
N VAL A 128 0.57 -2.25 6.49
CA VAL A 128 1.51 -3.17 7.13
C VAL A 128 1.08 -4.63 6.98
N PHE A 129 -0.22 -4.91 7.05
CA PHE A 129 -0.81 -6.25 7.11
C PHE A 129 -1.59 -6.61 5.84
N ASP A 130 -1.15 -6.14 4.68
CA ASP A 130 -1.79 -6.44 3.40
C ASP A 130 -1.87 -7.96 3.16
N ARG A 131 -3.02 -8.45 2.70
CA ARG A 131 -3.34 -9.89 2.56
C ARG A 131 -3.35 -10.64 3.89
N THR A 132 -4.01 -10.09 4.90
CA THR A 132 -4.27 -10.79 6.17
C THR A 132 -5.75 -10.71 6.54
N PRO A 133 -6.25 -11.56 7.46
CA PRO A 133 -7.65 -11.53 7.85
C PRO A 133 -8.08 -10.16 8.39
N TYR A 134 -9.24 -9.66 7.94
CA TYR A 134 -9.80 -8.36 8.37
C TYR A 134 -9.76 -8.13 9.89
N PRO A 135 -10.13 -9.10 10.75
CA PRO A 135 -10.08 -8.89 12.20
C PRO A 135 -8.68 -8.59 12.74
N GLN A 136 -7.63 -9.16 12.13
CA GLN A 136 -6.24 -8.92 12.55
C GLN A 136 -5.78 -7.51 12.13
N VAL A 137 -6.05 -7.12 10.89
CA VAL A 137 -5.78 -5.75 10.40
C VAL A 137 -6.46 -4.73 11.30
N HIS A 138 -7.74 -4.95 11.60
CA HIS A 138 -8.52 -4.05 12.43
C HIS A 138 -8.00 -3.98 13.87
N ALA A 139 -7.66 -5.12 14.49
CA ALA A 139 -7.13 -5.15 15.85
C ALA A 139 -5.79 -4.39 15.98
N HIS A 140 -4.88 -4.57 15.02
CA HIS A 140 -3.62 -3.84 14.97
C HIS A 140 -3.81 -2.35 14.65
N GLY A 141 -4.85 -2.00 13.87
CA GLY A 141 -5.25 -0.62 13.63
C GLY A 141 -5.79 0.07 14.89
N ASP A 142 -6.58 -0.62 15.70
CA ASP A 142 -7.06 -0.10 16.99
C ASP A 142 -5.90 0.14 17.98
N GLU A 143 -4.85 -0.67 17.93
CA GLU A 143 -3.61 -0.43 18.69
C GLU A 143 -2.91 0.85 18.25
N LEU A 144 -2.68 1.02 16.95
CA LEU A 144 -2.09 2.25 16.40
C LEU A 144 -2.95 3.48 16.68
N CYS A 145 -4.28 3.35 16.58
CA CYS A 145 -5.20 4.44 16.87
C CYS A 145 -5.01 4.97 18.30
N ARG A 146 -4.83 4.09 19.29
CA ARG A 146 -4.59 4.52 20.68
C ARG A 146 -3.29 5.32 20.82
N LEU A 147 -2.23 4.90 20.13
CA LEU A 147 -0.94 5.60 20.15
C LEU A 147 -1.03 6.97 19.45
N LEU A 148 -1.75 7.05 18.33
CA LEU A 148 -2.02 8.31 17.63
C LEU A 148 -2.86 9.26 18.49
N THR A 149 -3.93 8.77 19.12
CA THR A 149 -4.75 9.59 20.03
C THR A 149 -3.96 10.10 21.23
N ALA A 150 -3.11 9.26 21.83
CA ALA A 150 -2.24 9.68 22.93
C ALA A 150 -1.24 10.76 22.49
N SER A 151 -0.83 10.75 21.21
CA SER A 151 0.04 11.78 20.64
C SER A 151 -0.70 13.11 20.39
N GLU A 152 -1.97 13.07 19.97
CA GLU A 152 -2.78 14.28 19.77
C GLU A 152 -3.30 14.89 21.09
N SER A 153 -3.58 14.06 22.09
CA SER A 153 -4.18 14.49 23.37
C SER A 153 -3.75 13.56 24.51
N PRO A 154 -2.61 13.83 25.16
CA PRO A 154 -2.08 12.99 26.24
C PRO A 154 -3.02 12.80 27.43
N GLU A 155 -3.87 13.79 27.69
CA GLU A 155 -4.86 13.82 28.79
C GLU A 155 -6.23 13.24 28.36
N GLY A 156 -6.44 13.03 27.06
CA GLY A 156 -7.71 12.58 26.48
C GLY A 156 -7.79 11.06 26.40
N GLY A 157 -8.72 10.46 27.14
CA GLY A 157 -9.01 9.03 27.00
C GLY A 157 -9.57 8.72 25.61
N ALA A 158 -8.89 7.84 24.86
CA ALA A 158 -9.35 7.38 23.55
C ALA A 158 -10.59 6.47 23.71
N GLY A 159 -11.78 7.05 23.63
CA GLY A 159 -13.02 6.28 23.50
C GLY A 159 -13.15 5.74 22.08
N LEU A 160 -12.69 4.50 21.82
CA LEU A 160 -13.00 3.81 20.56
C LEU A 160 -14.50 3.46 20.54
N PRO A 161 -15.28 3.87 19.53
CA PRO A 161 -16.68 3.51 19.46
C PRO A 161 -16.84 1.99 19.31
N VAL A 162 -17.67 1.39 20.16
CA VAL A 162 -17.97 -0.05 20.14
C VAL A 162 -18.60 -0.46 18.81
N PHE A 163 -19.52 0.37 18.30
CA PHE A 163 -20.08 0.24 16.97
C PHE A 163 -19.48 1.30 16.06
N GLY A 164 -18.52 0.88 15.24
CA GLY A 164 -17.88 1.72 14.23
C GLY A 164 -18.60 1.67 12.89
N ARG A 165 -17.91 2.14 11.85
CA ARG A 165 -18.36 2.01 10.46
C ARG A 165 -18.48 0.53 10.07
N SER A 166 -19.32 0.27 9.07
CA SER A 166 -19.43 -1.07 8.51
C SER A 166 -18.15 -1.44 7.75
N LYS A 167 -17.78 -2.72 7.80
CA LYS A 167 -16.65 -3.27 7.04
C LYS A 167 -16.71 -2.91 5.54
N PRO A 168 -17.86 -3.01 4.84
CA PRO A 168 -17.95 -2.61 3.43
C PRO A 168 -17.62 -1.13 3.17
N ASP A 169 -18.10 -0.20 4.01
CA ASP A 169 -17.77 1.23 3.87
C ASP A 169 -16.27 1.47 4.07
N LEU A 170 -15.68 0.83 5.09
CA LEU A 170 -14.27 1.00 5.41
C LEU A 170 -13.35 0.46 4.29
N LEU A 171 -13.67 -0.72 3.75
CA LEU A 171 -12.91 -1.32 2.64
C LEU A 171 -13.06 -0.52 1.34
N ALA A 172 -14.28 -0.07 1.02
CA ALA A 172 -14.52 0.75 -0.17
C ALA A 172 -13.72 2.07 -0.12
N TRP A 173 -13.71 2.74 1.04
CA TRP A 173 -12.93 3.95 1.24
C TRP A 173 -11.42 3.69 1.15
N ALA A 174 -10.93 2.62 1.79
CA ALA A 174 -9.53 2.25 1.75
C ALA A 174 -9.08 1.69 0.39
N ARG A 175 -9.99 1.58 -0.61
CA ARG A 175 -9.73 0.93 -1.90
C ARG A 175 -9.15 -0.48 -1.70
N ALA A 176 -9.85 -1.23 -0.86
CA ALA A 176 -9.48 -2.56 -0.44
C ALA A 176 -10.58 -3.56 -0.80
N VAL A 177 -10.17 -4.80 -1.04
CA VAL A 177 -11.05 -5.89 -1.42
C VAL A 177 -10.84 -7.10 -0.53
N GLU A 178 -11.87 -7.92 -0.44
CA GLU A 178 -11.78 -9.23 0.18
C GLU A 178 -11.26 -10.26 -0.82
N GLU A 179 -10.36 -11.11 -0.35
CA GLU A 179 -9.81 -12.21 -1.11
C GLU A 179 -10.02 -13.51 -0.33
N ASN A 180 -10.84 -14.40 -0.90
CA ASN A 180 -11.10 -15.72 -0.34
C ASN A 180 -9.96 -16.67 -0.72
N GLY A 181 -9.50 -17.46 0.24
CA GLY A 181 -8.43 -18.43 0.04
C GLY A 181 -8.44 -19.52 1.11
N LEU A 182 -7.39 -20.34 1.09
CA LEU A 182 -7.11 -21.27 2.18
C LEU A 182 -6.05 -20.66 3.08
N GLU A 183 -6.30 -20.67 4.38
CA GLU A 183 -5.40 -20.19 5.42
C GLU A 183 -4.86 -21.39 6.19
N GLU A 184 -3.54 -21.44 6.37
CA GLU A 184 -2.91 -22.42 7.25
C GLU A 184 -3.08 -21.99 8.70
N THR A 185 -3.86 -22.77 9.45
CA THR A 185 -4.15 -22.53 10.86
C THR A 185 -3.60 -23.66 11.72
N GLU A 186 -3.65 -23.49 13.04
CA GLU A 186 -3.33 -24.58 13.99
C GLU A 186 -4.23 -25.82 13.83
N PHE A 187 -5.40 -25.66 13.18
CA PHE A 187 -6.36 -26.72 12.89
C PHE A 187 -6.25 -27.25 11.44
N GLY A 188 -5.22 -26.86 10.70
CA GLY A 188 -5.02 -27.20 9.28
C GLY A 188 -5.49 -26.11 8.32
N LEU A 189 -5.63 -26.48 7.04
CA LEU A 189 -6.06 -25.55 5.99
C LEU A 189 -7.57 -25.31 6.08
N LEU A 190 -7.95 -24.08 6.42
CA LEU A 190 -9.35 -23.66 6.52
C LEU A 190 -9.65 -22.56 5.48
N PRO A 191 -10.88 -22.49 4.94
CA PRO A 191 -11.29 -21.32 4.18
C PRO A 191 -11.16 -20.06 5.02
N GLY A 192 -10.40 -19.09 4.52
CA GLY A 192 -10.17 -17.80 5.15
C GLY A 192 -10.46 -16.66 4.17
N THR A 193 -10.84 -15.51 4.71
CA THR A 193 -11.02 -14.29 3.94
C THR A 193 -10.01 -13.25 4.41
N SER A 194 -9.07 -12.93 3.54
CA SER A 194 -8.09 -11.86 3.77
C SER A 194 -8.58 -10.55 3.14
N VAL A 195 -8.03 -9.44 3.60
CA VAL A 195 -8.22 -8.13 2.97
C VAL A 195 -6.90 -7.63 2.41
N ARG A 196 -6.98 -6.97 1.26
CA ARG A 196 -5.82 -6.37 0.61
C ARG A 196 -6.21 -5.11 -0.15
N PHE A 197 -5.24 -4.26 -0.43
CA PHE A 197 -5.46 -3.15 -1.35
C PHE A 197 -5.78 -3.67 -2.77
N GLU A 198 -6.53 -2.85 -3.50
CA GLU A 198 -6.76 -3.03 -4.93
C GLU A 198 -5.45 -2.91 -5.72
N SER A 199 -4.64 -1.89 -5.39
CA SER A 199 -3.33 -1.66 -5.97
C SER A 199 -2.21 -2.11 -5.04
N VAL A 200 -1.25 -2.86 -5.58
CA VAL A 200 -0.06 -3.32 -4.85
C VAL A 200 0.83 -2.16 -4.40
N LEU A 201 0.76 -1.01 -5.06
CA LEU A 201 1.54 0.19 -4.74
C LEU A 201 0.96 1.00 -3.56
N MET A 202 -0.29 0.73 -3.17
CA MET A 202 -1.01 1.52 -2.18
C MET A 202 -0.42 1.34 -0.79
N ALA A 203 0.00 0.14 -0.42
CA ALA A 203 0.62 -0.14 0.88
C ALA A 203 1.87 0.71 1.09
N ASP A 204 2.81 0.68 0.15
CA ASP A 204 4.04 1.46 0.26
C ASP A 204 3.74 2.95 0.24
N SER A 205 2.84 3.39 -0.65
CA SER A 205 2.43 4.79 -0.77
C SER A 205 1.80 5.35 0.51
N VAL A 206 0.99 4.56 1.22
CA VAL A 206 0.42 4.92 2.53
C VAL A 206 1.52 5.04 3.58
N LEU A 207 2.45 4.09 3.66
CA LEU A 207 3.55 4.13 4.64
C LEU A 207 4.49 5.31 4.39
N THR A 208 4.90 5.51 3.13
CA THR A 208 5.80 6.61 2.77
C THR A 208 5.11 7.96 2.91
N GLY A 209 3.85 8.07 2.50
CA GLY A 209 3.04 9.29 2.64
C GLY A 209 2.88 9.68 4.11
N LEU A 210 2.48 8.71 4.96
CA LEU A 210 2.40 8.93 6.41
C LEU A 210 3.72 9.44 6.98
N TRP A 211 4.84 8.80 6.62
CA TRP A 211 6.14 9.17 7.14
C TRP A 211 6.58 10.57 6.68
N LEU A 212 6.45 10.88 5.39
CA LEU A 212 6.97 12.11 4.81
C LEU A 212 6.06 13.32 5.10
N GLU A 213 4.74 13.14 5.06
CA GLU A 213 3.77 14.24 5.12
C GLU A 213 3.20 14.49 6.52
N HIS A 214 3.26 13.49 7.42
CA HIS A 214 2.71 13.59 8.77
C HIS A 214 3.78 13.35 9.87
N PRO A 215 4.78 14.25 10.05
CA PRO A 215 5.83 14.08 11.06
C PRO A 215 5.32 13.85 12.48
N ALA A 216 4.17 14.44 12.83
CA ALA A 216 3.53 14.28 14.15
C ALA A 216 3.08 12.83 14.45
N ALA A 217 2.81 12.03 13.42
CA ALA A 217 2.42 10.62 13.58
C ALA A 217 3.62 9.68 13.78
N ARG A 218 4.86 10.14 13.50
CA ARG A 218 6.06 9.29 13.52
C ARG A 218 6.32 8.64 14.89
N PRO A 219 6.23 9.34 16.04
CA PRO A 219 6.47 8.70 17.33
C PRO A 219 5.53 7.52 17.58
N ALA A 220 4.23 7.69 17.33
CA ALA A 220 3.23 6.63 17.47
C ALA A 220 3.49 5.47 16.50
N LEU A 221 3.82 5.75 15.24
CA LEU A 221 4.17 4.74 14.25
C LEU A 221 5.41 3.93 14.66
N LEU A 222 6.48 4.62 15.11
CA LEU A 222 7.71 4.00 15.58
C LEU A 222 7.46 3.10 16.79
N GLU A 223 6.70 3.60 17.78
CA GLU A 223 6.32 2.83 18.96
C GLU A 223 5.52 1.59 18.57
N TRP A 224 4.54 1.74 17.69
CA TRP A 224 3.70 0.64 17.21
C TRP A 224 4.51 -0.43 16.48
N LEU A 225 5.33 -0.07 15.48
CA LEU A 225 6.20 -1.02 14.76
C LEU A 225 7.19 -1.72 15.71
N ASN A 226 7.68 -0.99 16.71
CA ASN A 226 8.54 -1.52 17.75
C ASN A 226 7.80 -2.51 18.68
N GLY A 227 6.51 -2.29 18.96
CA GLY A 227 5.63 -3.25 19.63
C GLY A 227 5.43 -4.52 18.79
N LEU A 228 5.07 -4.36 17.52
CA LEU A 228 4.86 -5.47 16.58
C LEU A 228 6.11 -6.35 16.42
N SER A 229 7.31 -5.76 16.37
CA SER A 229 8.57 -6.52 16.27
C SER A 229 8.91 -7.35 17.51
N ARG A 230 8.23 -7.10 18.64
CA ARG A 230 8.34 -7.86 19.89
C ARG A 230 7.22 -8.87 20.09
N ALA A 231 6.20 -8.88 19.24
CA ALA A 231 5.08 -9.82 19.33
C ALA A 231 5.56 -11.28 19.33
N ASP A 232 4.84 -12.16 20.03
CA ASP A 232 5.18 -13.59 20.09
C ASP A 232 4.89 -14.32 18.77
N SER A 233 3.85 -13.89 18.04
CA SER A 233 3.52 -14.39 16.72
C SER A 233 4.52 -13.93 15.65
N VAL A 234 4.76 -14.77 14.64
CA VAL A 234 5.74 -14.50 13.58
C VAL A 234 5.26 -13.39 12.64
N LEU A 235 3.99 -13.42 12.25
CA LEU A 235 3.43 -12.54 11.23
C LEU A 235 3.61 -11.05 11.57
N PRO A 236 3.21 -10.52 12.76
CA PRO A 236 3.43 -9.12 13.10
C PRO A 236 4.91 -8.71 13.09
N ARG A 237 5.82 -9.59 13.50
CA ARG A 237 7.26 -9.28 13.47
C ARG A 237 7.81 -9.16 12.05
N VAL A 238 7.36 -10.03 11.15
CA VAL A 238 7.74 -9.99 9.73
C VAL A 238 7.17 -8.73 9.09
N ARG A 239 5.90 -8.42 9.31
CA ARG A 239 5.25 -7.21 8.76
C ARG A 239 5.88 -5.92 9.28
N ALA A 240 6.21 -5.86 10.57
CA ALA A 240 6.95 -4.74 11.13
C ALA A 240 8.33 -4.55 10.48
N ALA A 241 9.05 -5.64 10.22
CA ALA A 241 10.34 -5.59 9.54
C ALA A 241 10.21 -5.10 8.09
N ILE A 242 9.22 -5.60 7.35
CA ILE A 242 8.95 -5.16 5.96
C ILE A 242 8.61 -3.67 5.93
N ALA A 243 7.64 -3.23 6.74
CA ALA A 243 7.25 -1.82 6.82
C ALA A 243 8.44 -0.93 7.19
N THR A 244 9.29 -1.38 8.12
CA THR A 244 10.53 -0.67 8.49
C THR A 244 11.51 -0.57 7.31
N GLY A 245 11.62 -1.63 6.49
CA GLY A 245 12.45 -1.61 5.29
C GLY A 245 11.96 -0.61 4.24
N VAL A 246 10.64 -0.58 3.98
CA VAL A 246 9.99 0.41 3.10
C VAL A 246 10.24 1.83 3.59
N LEU A 247 10.06 2.09 4.89
CA LEU A 247 10.36 3.40 5.47
C LEU A 247 11.85 3.76 5.36
N ALA A 248 12.75 2.80 5.58
CA ALA A 248 14.19 3.02 5.42
C ALA A 248 14.60 3.27 3.96
N ALA A 249 13.77 2.86 2.98
CA ALA A 249 13.97 3.20 1.59
C ALA A 249 13.77 4.69 1.31
N VAL A 250 12.89 5.37 2.06
CA VAL A 250 12.67 6.82 1.90
C VAL A 250 13.48 7.68 2.88
N ASP A 251 13.71 7.20 4.11
CA ASP A 251 14.46 7.91 5.16
C ASP A 251 15.43 6.96 5.88
N PHE A 252 16.51 6.59 5.19
CA PHE A 252 17.47 5.61 5.71
C PHE A 252 18.08 6.03 7.06
N PRO A 253 18.64 7.25 7.24
CA PRO A 253 19.27 7.61 8.51
C PRO A 253 18.29 7.64 9.68
N GLY A 254 17.09 8.21 9.48
CA GLY A 254 16.07 8.31 10.53
C GLY A 254 15.59 6.95 10.99
N VAL A 255 15.15 6.11 10.05
CA VAL A 255 14.57 4.79 10.37
C VAL A 255 15.62 3.83 10.91
N VAL A 256 16.84 3.85 10.37
CA VAL A 256 17.94 3.04 10.90
C VAL A 256 18.31 3.48 12.32
N GLY A 257 18.30 4.80 12.58
CA GLY A 257 18.53 5.38 13.90
C GLY A 257 17.54 4.87 14.95
N GLU A 258 16.25 5.02 14.66
CA GLU A 258 15.15 4.83 15.62
C GLU A 258 14.69 3.37 15.75
N LEU A 259 14.75 2.55 14.70
CA LEU A 259 14.28 1.16 14.73
C LEU A 259 15.41 0.15 14.55
N VAL A 260 16.13 0.21 13.42
CA VAL A 260 17.02 -0.90 13.02
C VAL A 260 18.23 -1.02 13.96
N ARG A 261 18.80 0.10 14.44
CA ARG A 261 19.93 0.10 15.37
C ARG A 261 19.56 -0.46 16.75
N PRO A 262 18.44 -0.06 17.38
CA PRO A 262 17.95 -0.72 18.59
C PRO A 262 17.68 -2.22 18.39
N TRP A 263 17.11 -2.60 17.26
CA TRP A 263 16.75 -4.00 16.99
C TRP A 263 17.98 -4.89 16.77
N SER A 264 18.94 -4.43 15.96
CA SER A 264 20.19 -5.16 15.63
C SER A 264 21.10 -5.41 16.85
N GLY A 265 21.03 -4.53 17.86
CA GLY A 265 21.75 -4.67 19.12
C GLY A 265 20.94 -5.32 20.25
N GLY A 266 19.66 -5.64 20.01
CA GLY A 266 18.74 -6.13 21.03
C GLY A 266 19.15 -7.45 21.66
N ARG A 267 18.67 -7.75 22.88
CA ARG A 267 18.96 -9.03 23.56
C ARG A 267 18.27 -10.23 22.89
N SER A 268 17.10 -10.00 22.30
CA SER A 268 16.29 -11.03 21.63
C SER A 268 16.81 -11.33 20.22
N LEU A 269 16.99 -12.61 19.89
CA LEU A 269 17.32 -13.05 18.54
C LEU A 269 16.20 -12.72 17.53
N ARG A 270 14.93 -12.75 17.97
CA ARG A 270 13.78 -12.39 17.13
C ARG A 270 13.89 -10.94 16.64
N LEU A 271 14.28 -10.04 17.54
CA LEU A 271 14.42 -8.62 17.23
C LEU A 271 15.60 -8.37 16.27
N ARG A 272 16.72 -9.07 16.46
CA ARG A 272 17.85 -9.04 15.53
C ARG A 272 17.48 -9.55 14.15
N GLN A 273 16.67 -10.62 14.08
CA GLN A 273 16.18 -11.15 12.80
C GLN A 273 15.25 -10.15 12.08
N SER A 274 14.38 -9.43 12.82
CA SER A 274 13.59 -8.34 12.24
C SER A 274 14.47 -7.21 11.69
N ALA A 275 15.57 -6.86 12.35
CA ALA A 275 16.53 -5.88 11.82
C ALA A 275 17.18 -6.35 10.51
N ALA A 276 17.56 -7.64 10.42
CA ALA A 276 18.12 -8.22 9.21
C ALA A 276 17.13 -8.19 8.04
N TRP A 277 15.86 -8.56 8.29
CA TRP A 277 14.81 -8.50 7.27
C TRP A 277 14.49 -7.07 6.82
N ALA A 278 14.45 -6.11 7.75
CA ALA A 278 14.26 -4.70 7.39
C ALA A 278 15.38 -4.18 6.47
N LEU A 279 16.64 -4.56 6.73
CA LEU A 279 17.76 -4.20 5.86
C LEU A 279 17.73 -4.91 4.50
N HIS A 280 17.27 -6.17 4.46
CA HIS A 280 17.04 -6.87 3.20
C HIS A 280 16.01 -6.12 2.34
N VAL A 281 14.85 -5.79 2.91
CA VAL A 281 13.80 -5.04 2.19
C VAL A 281 14.32 -3.67 1.74
N ALA A 282 14.96 -2.90 2.62
CA ALA A 282 15.53 -1.61 2.23
C ALA A 282 16.55 -1.73 1.07
N ALA A 283 17.32 -2.82 1.01
CA ALA A 283 18.24 -3.06 -0.09
C ALA A 283 17.52 -3.34 -1.41
N GLN A 284 16.43 -4.13 -1.40
CA GLN A 284 15.58 -4.37 -2.56
C GLN A 284 14.92 -3.08 -3.05
N GLU A 285 14.52 -2.21 -2.12
CA GLU A 285 13.96 -0.87 -2.39
C GLU A 285 15.03 0.19 -2.72
N GLY A 286 16.14 -0.21 -3.35
CA GLY A 286 17.15 0.70 -3.90
C GLY A 286 18.18 1.25 -2.91
N ARG A 287 18.22 0.81 -1.65
CA ARG A 287 19.25 1.22 -0.66
C ARG A 287 20.40 0.23 -0.51
N GLN A 288 20.59 -0.67 -1.47
CA GLN A 288 21.59 -1.73 -1.40
C GLN A 288 22.99 -1.21 -1.02
N ARG A 289 23.50 -0.17 -1.68
CA ARG A 289 24.84 0.36 -1.39
C ARG A 289 25.04 0.77 0.07
N VAL A 290 24.12 1.57 0.62
CA VAL A 290 24.23 2.08 2.00
C VAL A 290 23.97 0.97 3.03
N VAL A 291 23.12 0.00 2.71
CA VAL A 291 22.95 -1.21 3.52
C VAL A 291 24.25 -2.00 3.61
N LEU A 292 24.92 -2.28 2.47
CA LEU A 292 26.19 -3.01 2.45
C LEU A 292 27.28 -2.29 3.26
N GLU A 293 27.35 -0.96 3.18
CA GLU A 293 28.28 -0.16 3.98
C GLU A 293 27.99 -0.27 5.49
N LEU A 294 26.71 -0.22 5.90
CA LEU A 294 26.31 -0.42 7.30
C LEU A 294 26.67 -1.82 7.80
N LEU A 295 26.40 -2.86 6.99
CA LEU A 295 26.70 -4.24 7.34
C LEU A 295 28.20 -4.50 7.51
N ARG A 296 29.05 -3.86 6.68
CA ARG A 296 30.52 -3.91 6.87
C ARG A 296 30.92 -3.29 8.21
N ARG A 297 30.40 -2.12 8.57
CA ARG A 297 30.66 -1.46 9.88
C ARG A 297 30.22 -2.32 11.07
N TRP A 298 29.10 -3.02 10.95
CA TRP A 298 28.62 -3.94 11.99
C TRP A 298 29.38 -5.25 12.05
N SER A 299 30.06 -5.63 10.97
CA SER A 299 30.91 -6.83 10.93
C SER A 299 32.26 -6.60 11.61
N ASP A 300 32.74 -5.36 11.64
CA ASP A 300 34.02 -4.97 12.22
C ASP A 300 33.94 -4.75 13.75
N PRO A 301 34.61 -5.57 14.58
CA PRO A 301 34.67 -5.38 16.03
C PRO A 301 35.30 -4.06 16.48
N ALA A 302 36.21 -3.47 15.68
CA ALA A 302 36.88 -2.22 16.01
C ALA A 302 36.04 -0.98 15.70
N ALA A 303 34.95 -1.14 14.94
CA ALA A 303 33.99 -0.09 14.62
C ALA A 303 32.72 -0.20 15.49
N GLU A 304 31.61 -0.64 14.91
CA GLU A 304 30.30 -0.73 15.60
C GLU A 304 29.89 -2.17 15.96
N GLY A 305 30.73 -3.15 15.63
CA GLY A 305 30.40 -4.56 15.64
C GLY A 305 30.38 -5.18 17.04
N SER A 306 29.32 -4.95 17.79
CA SER A 306 28.99 -5.79 18.95
C SER A 306 28.68 -7.23 18.51
N VAL A 307 28.78 -8.22 19.42
CA VAL A 307 28.42 -9.62 19.11
C VAL A 307 27.02 -9.72 18.51
N ALA A 308 26.06 -8.96 19.05
CA ALA A 308 24.68 -8.90 18.55
C ALA A 308 24.59 -8.33 17.13
N ARG A 309 25.30 -7.24 16.84
CA ARG A 309 25.29 -6.62 15.51
C ARG A 309 26.02 -7.44 14.47
N ARG A 310 27.12 -8.10 14.83
CA ARG A 310 27.82 -9.06 13.95
C ARG A 310 26.92 -10.23 13.58
N TRP A 311 26.13 -10.75 14.54
CA TRP A 311 25.13 -11.78 14.25
C TRP A 311 24.07 -11.26 13.26
N THR A 312 23.52 -10.07 13.52
CA THR A 312 22.53 -9.43 12.62
C THR A 312 23.10 -9.24 11.22
N ALA A 313 24.35 -8.77 11.11
CA ALA A 313 25.01 -8.55 9.84
C ALA A 313 25.21 -9.85 9.06
N ALA A 314 25.69 -10.91 9.73
CA ALA A 314 25.83 -12.23 9.11
C ALA A 314 24.50 -12.77 8.58
N ARG A 315 23.38 -12.55 9.30
CA ARG A 315 22.05 -12.93 8.84
C ARG A 315 21.57 -12.12 7.64
N ALA A 316 21.80 -10.81 7.65
CA ALA A 316 21.43 -9.93 6.54
C ALA A 316 22.21 -10.29 5.26
N TRP A 317 23.53 -10.52 5.38
CA TRP A 317 24.37 -10.98 4.26
C TRP A 317 23.89 -12.28 3.62
N ALA A 318 23.36 -13.22 4.42
CA ALA A 318 22.84 -14.48 3.90
C ALA A 318 21.53 -14.35 3.10
N THR A 319 20.86 -13.19 3.17
CA THR A 319 19.59 -12.92 2.50
C THR A 319 19.70 -11.88 1.38
N LEU A 320 20.83 -11.18 1.27
CA LEU A 320 21.11 -10.20 0.21
C LEU A 320 21.75 -10.86 -1.01
#